data_AF-A0A529XC57-F1
#
_entry.id   AF-A0A529XC57-F1
#
_cell.length_a   1.000
_cell.length_b   1.000
_cell.length_c   1.000
_cell.angle_alpha   90.00
_cell.angle_beta   90.00
_cell.angle_gamma   90.00
#
_symmetry.space_group_name_H-M   'P 1'
#
loop_
_entity.id
_entity.type
_entity.pdbx_description
1 polymer ?
#
loop_
_entity_poly.entity_id
_entity_poly.type
_entity_poly.pdbx_seq_one_letter_code
_entity_poly.pdbx_strand_id
1 'polypeptide(L)' 'ALAVRGFSTLTGHMKEAQFPFAVALAAMAIDRKGGYPVFDAAAEKPFDGAPKTVLATAIGYHQFEGMGLIKAA' A
#
# COMPACT_ATOMS: atom_id res chain seq x y z
N ALA A 1 2.25 14.69 -4.87
CA ALA A 1 2.43 13.39 -5.57
C ALA A 1 2.07 12.26 -4.61
N LEU A 2 1.52 11.14 -5.09
CA LEU A 2 1.25 9.98 -4.25
C LEU A 2 2.57 9.31 -3.83
N ALA A 3 2.70 8.95 -2.55
CA ALA A 3 3.79 8.11 -2.06
C ALA A 3 3.39 6.65 -2.19
N VAL A 4 3.95 5.96 -3.18
CA VAL A 4 3.66 4.55 -3.48
C VAL A 4 4.59 3.64 -2.66
N ARG A 5 4.09 2.46 -2.28
CA ARG A 5 4.84 1.41 -1.59
C ARG A 5 4.63 0.08 -2.28
N GLY A 6 5.66 -0.42 -2.96
CA GLY A 6 5.71 -1.73 -3.59
C GLY A 6 6.08 -2.82 -2.59
N PHE A 7 5.21 -3.11 -1.61
CA PHE A 7 5.54 -4.06 -0.54
C PHE A 7 5.87 -5.48 -1.03
N SER A 8 5.46 -5.84 -2.26
CA SER A 8 5.86 -7.10 -2.91
C SER A 8 7.38 -7.24 -3.11
N THR A 9 8.16 -6.15 -3.07
CA THR A 9 9.63 -6.21 -3.01
C THR A 9 10.13 -6.95 -1.78
N LEU A 10 9.38 -6.89 -0.67
CA LEU A 10 9.73 -7.55 0.59
C LEU A 10 9.07 -8.92 0.74
N THR A 11 7.82 -9.06 0.28
CA THR A 11 7.01 -10.27 0.51
C THR A 11 7.00 -11.25 -0.64
N GLY A 12 7.51 -10.87 -1.81
CA GLY A 12 7.22 -11.55 -3.07
C GLY A 12 5.74 -11.40 -3.47
N HIS A 13 5.33 -12.17 -4.49
CA HIS A 13 3.96 -12.15 -4.99
C HIS A 13 3.07 -13.13 -4.22
N MET A 14 2.13 -12.58 -3.44
CA MET A 14 1.29 -13.35 -2.50
C MET A 14 -0.04 -13.83 -3.10
N LYS A 15 -0.22 -13.68 -4.42
CA LYS A 15 -1.46 -14.05 -5.13
C LYS A 15 -2.70 -13.40 -4.48
N GLU A 16 -3.71 -14.18 -4.11
CA GLU A 16 -4.99 -13.69 -3.59
C GLU A 16 -4.83 -13.02 -2.22
N ALA A 17 -3.82 -13.41 -1.43
CA ALA A 17 -3.56 -12.80 -0.13
C ALA A 17 -2.96 -11.38 -0.25
N GLN A 18 -2.48 -10.98 -1.42
CA GLN A 18 -1.80 -9.71 -1.62
C GLN A 18 -2.73 -8.51 -1.39
N PHE A 19 -3.96 -8.57 -1.88
CA PHE A 19 -4.89 -7.45 -1.73
C PHE A 19 -5.39 -7.28 -0.28
N PRO A 20 -5.88 -8.33 0.42
CA PRO A 20 -6.19 -8.23 1.84
C PRO A 20 -5.00 -7.76 2.70
N PHE A 21 -3.78 -8.19 2.38
CA PHE A 21 -2.59 -7.72 3.06
C PHE A 21 -2.32 -6.23 2.81
N ALA A 22 -2.49 -5.75 1.57
CA ALA A 22 -2.40 -4.31 1.25
C ALA A 22 -3.44 -3.48 2.03
N VAL A 23 -4.67 -3.99 2.16
CA VAL A 23 -5.74 -3.36 2.97
C VAL A 23 -5.33 -3.28 4.44
N ALA A 24 -4.76 -4.35 5.00
CA ALA A 24 -4.28 -4.36 6.38
C ALA A 24 -3.12 -3.37 6.60
N LEU A 25 -2.14 -3.32 5.69
CA LEU A 25 -1.05 -2.35 5.74
C LEU A 25 -1.57 -0.91 5.67
N ALA A 26 -2.54 -0.65 4.80
CA ALA A 26 -3.20 0.65 4.66
C ALA A 26 -3.90 1.07 5.96
N ALA A 27 -4.68 0.17 6.57
CA ALA A 27 -5.33 0.43 7.85
C ALA A 27 -4.31 0.70 8.97
N MET A 28 -3.24 -0.10 9.04
CA MET A 28 -2.16 0.07 10.02
C MET A 28 -1.44 1.41 9.87
N ALA A 29 -1.17 1.87 8.65
CA ALA A 29 -0.53 3.16 8.42
C ALA A 29 -1.37 4.33 8.95
N ILE A 30 -2.69 4.26 8.77
CA ILE A 30 -3.63 5.26 9.30
C ILE A 30 -3.70 5.19 10.82
N ASP A 31 -3.91 3.98 11.38
CA ASP A 31 -4.01 3.75 12.83
C ASP A 31 -2.76 4.22 13.58
N ARG A 32 -1.59 3.90 13.04
CA ARG A 32 -0.29 4.27 13.60
C ARG A 32 0.16 5.69 13.27
N LYS A 33 -0.63 6.43 12.49
CA LYS A 33 -0.36 7.82 12.09
C LYS A 33 1.02 7.98 11.43
N GLY A 34 1.45 6.98 10.66
CA GLY A 34 2.77 6.97 10.03
C GLY A 34 2.80 6.10 8.77
N GLY A 35 3.49 6.58 7.74
CA GLY A 35 3.74 5.80 6.53
C GLY A 35 4.88 4.79 6.71
N TYR A 36 4.93 3.81 5.81
CA TYR A 36 6.07 2.89 5.73
C TYR A 36 7.30 3.59 5.15
N PRO A 37 8.53 3.16 5.53
CA PRO A 37 9.74 3.62 4.86
C PRO A 37 9.71 3.27 3.37
N VAL A 38 10.59 3.91 2.60
CA VAL A 38 10.82 3.49 1.21
C VAL A 38 11.46 2.10 1.21
N PHE A 39 10.96 1.21 0.35
CA PHE A 39 11.53 -0.12 0.14
C PHE A 39 12.54 -0.13 -1.01
N ASP A 40 12.30 0.72 -2.01
CA ASP A 40 13.21 0.99 -3.13
C ASP A 40 13.43 2.50 -3.26
N ALA A 41 14.63 2.97 -2.93
CA ALA A 41 14.97 4.40 -2.96
C ALA A 41 15.05 4.99 -4.37
N ALA A 42 15.16 4.16 -5.42
CA ALA A 42 15.18 4.63 -6.81
C ALA A 42 13.76 4.84 -7.38
N ALA A 43 12.77 4.07 -6.90
CA ALA A 43 11.41 4.09 -7.41
C ALA A 43 10.40 4.78 -6.48
N GLU A 44 10.64 4.79 -5.16
CA GLU A 44 9.69 5.27 -4.15
C GLU A 44 10.10 6.60 -3.55
N LYS A 45 9.11 7.45 -3.28
CA LYS A 45 9.29 8.74 -2.62
C LYS A 45 9.08 8.63 -1.10
N PRO A 46 9.87 9.35 -0.28
CA PRO A 46 9.64 9.41 1.16
C PRO A 46 8.27 10.02 1.49
N PHE A 47 7.76 9.69 2.67
CA PHE A 47 6.51 10.24 3.19
C PHE A 47 6.64 10.40 4.71
N ASP A 48 6.70 11.66 5.16
CA ASP A 48 6.98 12.01 6.56
C ASP A 48 5.72 12.48 7.32
N GLY A 49 4.53 12.13 6.82
CA GLY A 49 3.24 12.55 7.36
C GLY A 49 2.46 11.47 8.08
N ALA A 50 1.30 11.87 8.64
CA ALA A 50 0.29 10.95 9.16
C ALA A 50 -0.80 10.73 8.09
N PRO A 51 -0.89 9.54 7.47
CA PRO A 51 -1.84 9.31 6.40
C PRO A 51 -3.26 9.22 6.98
N LYS A 52 -4.21 9.98 6.42
CA LYS A 52 -5.65 9.88 6.75
C LYS A 52 -6.42 9.01 5.75
N THR A 53 -5.76 8.69 4.65
CA THR A 53 -6.35 7.99 3.52
C THR A 53 -5.23 7.25 2.80
N VAL A 54 -5.45 5.97 2.50
CA VAL A 54 -4.50 5.13 1.77
C VAL A 54 -5.27 4.32 0.73
N LEU A 55 -4.68 4.20 -0.46
CA LEU A 55 -5.21 3.35 -1.53
C LEU A 55 -4.49 1.99 -1.47
N ALA A 56 -5.25 0.93 -1.28
CA ALA A 56 -4.79 -0.44 -1.55
C ALA A 56 -5.18 -0.79 -2.98
N THR A 57 -4.22 -1.16 -3.83
CA THR A 57 -4.46 -1.52 -5.24
C THR A 57 -4.21 -2.99 -5.49
N ALA A 58 -4.92 -3.55 -6.46
CA ALA A 58 -4.73 -4.91 -6.96
C ALA A 58 -4.76 -4.90 -8.48
N ILE A 59 -3.81 -5.60 -9.08
CA ILE A 59 -3.72 -5.79 -10.53
C ILE A 59 -3.75 -7.30 -10.80
N GLY A 60 -4.73 -7.75 -11.57
CA GLY A 60 -4.85 -9.13 -12.00
C GLY A 60 -3.85 -9.47 -13.10
N TYR A 61 -3.49 -10.75 -13.19
CA TYR A 61 -2.45 -11.20 -14.12
C TYR A 61 -2.88 -11.15 -15.59
N HIS A 62 -4.12 -11.54 -15.89
CA HIS A 62 -4.66 -11.52 -17.26
C HIS A 62 -5.70 -10.43 -17.49
N GLN A 63 -6.52 -10.16 -16.49
CA GLN A 63 -7.69 -9.28 -16.54
C GLN A 63 -7.93 -8.74 -15.13
N PHE A 64 -8.68 -7.63 -15.05
CA PHE A 64 -9.20 -6.99 -13.84
C PHE A 64 -8.18 -6.21 -12.99
N GLU A 65 -8.59 -5.01 -12.62
CA GLU A 65 -7.90 -4.13 -11.70
C GLU A 65 -8.88 -3.73 -10.59
N GLY A 66 -8.37 -3.46 -9.40
CA GLY A 66 -9.20 -3.08 -8.25
C GLY A 66 -8.48 -2.15 -7.30
N MET A 67 -9.26 -1.38 -6.55
CA MET A 67 -8.74 -0.57 -5.47
C MET A 67 -9.71 -0.48 -4.28
N GLY A 68 -9.14 -0.44 -3.08
CA GLY A 68 -9.84 -0.09 -1.85
C GLY A 68 -9.32 1.24 -1.32
N LEU A 69 -10.22 2.18 -1.05
CA LEU A 69 -9.90 3.43 -0.37
C LEU A 69 -10.11 3.24 1.14
N ILE A 70 -9.01 3.14 1.88
CA ILE A 70 -9.05 3.00 3.33
C ILE A 70 -8.94 4.41 3.92
N LYS A 71 -9.86 4.77 4.82
CA LYS A 71 -9.92 6.06 5.50
C LYS A 71 -10.16 5.84 6.99
N ALA A 72 -9.68 6.77 7.80
CA ALA A 72 -10.14 6.87 9.19
C ALA A 72 -11.67 7.11 9.21
N ALA A 73 -12.33 6.60 10.25
CA ALA A 73 -13.75 6.86 10.52
C ALA A 73 -14.02 8.34 10.82
#